data_AF-A0A357MAC1-F1
#
_entry.id   AF-A0A357MAC1-F1
#
_cell.length_a   1.000
_cell.length_b   1.000
_cell.length_c   1.000
_cell.angle_alpha   90.00
_cell.angle_beta   90.00
_cell.angle_gamma   90.00
#
_symmetry.space_group_name_H-M   'P 1'
#
loop_
_entity.id
_entity.type
_entity.pdbx_description
1 polymer ?
#
loop_
_entity_poly.entity_id
_entity_poly.type
_entity_poly.pdbx_seq_one_letter_code
_entity_poly.pdbx_strand_id
1 'polypeptide(L)'
;FLGIIGSNGAGKTTLMKMIVGLLPASSGEIKLFGTPVRKFKDWERIGYVPQKNAFNPLFPATVREVVLSGLYNNKNLIRRVSKAQHRQCEDALEVMRIQDI
;
A
#
# COMPACT_ATOMS: atom_id res chain seq x y z
N PHE A 1 -13.59 4.70 -12.06
CA PHE A 1 -12.47 5.38 -11.37
C PHE A 1 -12.98 6.65 -10.73
N LEU A 2 -12.41 7.05 -9.59
CA LEU A 2 -12.70 8.33 -8.93
C LEU A 2 -11.46 9.22 -9.03
N GLY A 3 -11.63 10.46 -9.47
CA GLY A 3 -10.57 11.46 -9.51
C GLY A 3 -10.80 12.55 -8.47
N ILE A 4 -9.74 12.95 -7.75
CA ILE A 4 -9.76 14.08 -6.82
C ILE A 4 -8.88 15.18 -7.41
N ILE A 5 -9.50 16.29 -7.82
CA ILE A 5 -8.83 17.43 -8.47
C ILE A 5 -8.84 18.67 -7.58
N GLY A 6 -7.82 19.50 -7.72
CA GLY A 6 -7.65 20.74 -6.95
C GLY A 6 -6.22 21.26 -7.05
N SER A 7 -5.98 22.53 -6.71
CA SER A 7 -4.65 23.15 -6.76
C SER A 7 -3.64 22.48 -5.81
N ASN A 8 -2.35 22.77 -6.00
CA ASN A 8 -1.33 22.38 -5.02
C ASN A 8 -1.63 23.07 -3.68
N GLY A 9 -1.60 22.30 -2.58
CA GLY A 9 -1.98 22.80 -1.26
C GLY A 9 -3.47 22.66 -0.90
N ALA A 10 -4.35 22.30 -1.83
CA ALA A 10 -5.79 22.12 -1.57
C ALA A 10 -6.16 20.93 -0.64
N GLY A 11 -5.16 20.26 -0.02
CA GLY A 11 -5.41 19.19 0.95
C GLY A 11 -5.64 17.79 0.37
N LYS A 12 -5.44 17.55 -0.93
CA LYS A 12 -5.63 16.22 -1.56
C LYS A 12 -4.82 15.11 -0.86
N THR A 13 -3.54 15.34 -0.64
CA THR A 13 -2.65 14.39 0.06
C THR A 13 -3.07 14.22 1.53
N THR A 14 -3.56 15.28 2.17
CA THR A 14 -4.12 15.24 3.52
C THR A 14 -5.37 14.37 3.57
N LEU A 15 -6.28 14.55 2.62
CA LEU A 15 -7.50 13.75 2.47
C LEU A 15 -7.17 12.26 2.27
N MET A 16 -6.25 11.93 1.36
CA MET A 16 -5.84 10.55 1.16
C MET A 16 -5.23 9.94 2.43
N LYS A 17 -4.35 10.66 3.14
CA LYS A 17 -3.80 10.22 4.43
C LYS A 17 -4.90 9.99 5.48
N MET A 18 -5.95 10.81 5.51
CA MET A 18 -7.09 10.59 6.41
C MET A 18 -7.89 9.34 6.05
N ILE A 19 -8.14 9.12 4.76
CA ILE A 19 -8.87 7.94 4.27
C ILE A 19 -8.16 6.64 4.67
N VAL A 20 -6.84 6.60 4.53
CA VAL A 20 -6.03 5.42 4.87
C VAL A 20 -5.59 5.40 6.34
N GLY A 21 -6.16 6.27 7.19
CA GLY A 21 -5.93 6.26 8.64
C GLY A 21 -4.56 6.78 9.12
N LEU A 22 -3.73 7.32 8.22
CA LEU A 22 -2.43 7.91 8.54
C LEU A 22 -2.53 9.31 9.17
N LEU A 23 -3.69 9.96 9.07
CA LEU A 23 -3.98 11.23 9.72
C LEU A 23 -5.40 11.20 10.30
N PRO A 24 -5.62 11.60 11.57
CA PRO A 24 -6.96 11.68 12.12
C PRO A 24 -7.75 12.81 11.45
N ALA A 25 -9.03 12.57 11.16
CA ALA A 25 -9.95 13.61 10.74
C ALA A 25 -10.28 14.53 11.93
N SER A 26 -10.29 15.84 11.70
CA SER A 26 -10.65 16.85 12.72
C SER A 26 -12.13 16.77 13.10
N SER A 27 -13.00 16.42 12.16
CA SER A 27 -14.43 16.22 12.36
C SER A 27 -14.99 15.22 11.33
N GLY A 28 -16.19 14.72 11.59
CA GLY A 28 -16.85 13.71 10.74
C GLY A 28 -16.34 12.29 10.96
N GLU A 29 -16.78 11.37 10.09
CA GLU A 29 -16.39 9.96 10.14
C GLU A 29 -15.94 9.45 8.77
N ILE A 30 -14.97 8.53 8.79
CA ILE A 30 -14.53 7.79 7.61
C ILE A 30 -14.79 6.32 7.90
N LYS A 31 -15.51 5.64 7.01
CA LYS A 31 -15.80 4.22 7.08
C LYS A 31 -15.20 3.51 5.88
N LEU A 32 -14.40 2.48 6.15
CA LEU A 32 -13.85 1.58 5.16
C LEU A 32 -14.64 0.28 5.22
N PHE A 33 -15.34 -0.05 4.12
CA PHE A 33 -16.19 -1.23 4.04
C PHE A 33 -17.21 -1.34 5.20
N GLY A 34 -17.81 -0.20 5.59
CA GLY A 34 -18.77 -0.11 6.69
C GLY A 34 -18.16 0.01 8.09
N THR A 35 -16.85 -0.23 8.23
CA THR A 35 -16.14 -0.16 9.52
C THR A 35 -15.48 1.21 9.70
N PRO A 36 -15.65 1.91 10.84
CA PRO A 36 -14.93 3.15 11.11
C PRO A 36 -13.41 2.97 10.96
N VAL A 37 -12.73 3.90 10.28
CA VAL A 37 -11.29 3.80 9.95
C VAL A 37 -10.41 3.52 11.17
N ARG A 38 -10.75 4.09 12.33
CA ARG A 38 -10.05 3.88 13.62
C ARG A 38 -10.14 2.44 14.14
N LYS A 39 -11.11 1.65 13.67
CA LYS A 39 -11.34 0.24 14.05
C LYS A 39 -11.04 -0.73 12.89
N PHE A 40 -10.63 -0.23 11.73
CA PHE A 40 -10.39 -1.05 10.55
C PHE A 40 -9.12 -1.88 10.71
N LYS A 41 -9.21 -3.18 10.40
CA LYS A 41 -8.09 -4.14 10.54
C LYS A 41 -7.72 -4.84 9.24
N ASP A 42 -8.60 -4.86 8.25
CA ASP A 42 -8.43 -5.60 6.99
C ASP A 42 -7.63 -4.78 5.96
N TRP A 43 -6.48 -4.25 6.37
CA TRP A 43 -5.63 -3.38 5.54
C TRP A 43 -5.13 -4.05 4.27
N GLU A 44 -5.12 -5.40 4.23
CA GLU A 44 -4.85 -6.18 3.02
C GLU A 44 -5.84 -5.89 1.86
N ARG A 45 -6.99 -5.27 2.15
CA ARG A 45 -7.98 -4.87 1.14
C ARG A 45 -7.70 -3.52 0.50
N ILE A 46 -6.68 -2.79 0.98
CA ILE A 46 -6.38 -1.41 0.57
C ILE A 46 -4.91 -1.30 0.16
N GLY A 47 -4.66 -0.98 -1.11
CA GLY A 47 -3.36 -0.55 -1.60
C GLY A 47 -3.24 0.98 -1.55
N TYR A 48 -2.16 1.50 -0.94
CA TYR A 48 -1.87 2.93 -0.90
C TYR A 48 -0.43 3.20 -1.36
N VAL A 49 -0.29 4.02 -2.41
CA VAL A 49 1.01 4.44 -2.95
C VAL A 49 1.23 5.90 -2.57
N PRO A 50 2.16 6.21 -1.65
CA PRO A 50 2.40 7.58 -1.21
C PRO A 50 3.09 8.41 -2.30
N GLN A 51 2.85 9.72 -2.29
CA GLN A 51 3.41 10.66 -3.27
C GLN A 51 4.95 10.80 -3.18
N LYS A 52 5.51 10.67 -1.97
CA LYS A 52 6.96 10.67 -1.75
C LYS A 52 7.35 9.33 -1.15
N ASN A 53 8.09 8.54 -1.91
CA ASN A 53 8.73 7.33 -1.41
C ASN A 53 10.08 7.73 -0.82
N ALA A 54 10.26 7.59 0.49
CA ALA A 54 11.58 7.65 1.12
C ALA A 54 12.32 6.32 0.89
N PHE A 55 12.38 5.86 -0.36
CA PHE A 55 13.12 4.66 -0.70
C PHE A 55 14.60 5.00 -0.70
N ASN A 56 15.37 4.31 0.13
CA ASN A 56 16.83 4.44 0.13
C ASN A 56 17.38 3.65 -1.07
N PRO A 57 17.97 4.30 -2.10
CA PRO A 57 18.51 3.60 -3.26
C PRO A 57 19.67 2.66 -2.90
N LEU A 58 20.28 2.83 -1.73
CA LEU A 58 21.37 1.98 -1.22
C LEU A 58 20.86 0.75 -0.45
N PHE A 59 19.54 0.54 -0.38
CA PHE A 59 18.99 -0.66 0.25
C PHE A 59 19.32 -1.89 -0.61
N PRO A 60 20.07 -2.90 -0.09
CA PRO A 60 20.54 -4.02 -0.89
C PRO A 60 19.44 -5.07 -1.06
N ALA A 61 18.41 -4.74 -1.86
CA ALA A 61 17.35 -5.67 -2.24
C ALA A 61 17.01 -5.53 -3.72
N THR A 62 16.76 -6.68 -4.35
CA THR A 62 16.25 -6.78 -5.72
C THR A 62 14.78 -6.31 -5.79
N VAL A 63 14.32 -5.92 -6.98
CA VAL A 63 12.89 -5.61 -7.22
C VAL A 63 12.00 -6.76 -6.75
N ARG A 64 12.41 -7.99 -7.04
CA ARG A 64 11.70 -9.20 -6.63
C ARG A 64 11.57 -9.32 -5.11
N GLU A 65 12.63 -9.05 -4.35
CA GLU A 65 12.58 -9.07 -2.88
C GLU A 65 11.67 -7.97 -2.33
N VAL A 66 11.67 -6.78 -2.95
CA VAL A 66 10.76 -5.69 -2.58
C VAL A 66 9.31 -6.07 -2.84
N VAL A 67 8.99 -6.63 -4.02
CA VAL A 67 7.61 -7.08 -4.34
C VAL A 67 7.16 -8.21 -3.42
N LEU A 68 8.02 -9.21 -3.18
CA LEU A 68 7.74 -10.29 -2.23
C LEU A 68 7.50 -9.76 -0.81
N SER A 69 8.22 -8.72 -0.41
CA SER A 69 8.04 -8.12 0.92
C SER A 69 6.65 -7.54 1.13
N GLY A 70 6.01 -7.05 0.06
CA GLY A 70 4.63 -6.58 0.08
C GLY A 70 3.59 -7.70 0.29
N LEU A 71 3.98 -8.97 0.12
CA LEU A 71 3.11 -10.14 0.36
C LEU A 71 3.22 -10.68 1.80
N TYR A 72 4.10 -10.12 2.64
CA TYR A 72 4.13 -10.47 4.06
C TYR A 72 2.97 -9.81 4.80
N ASN A 73 2.15 -10.65 5.44
CA ASN A 73 1.19 -10.18 6.43
C ASN A 73 1.80 -10.33 7.83
N ASN A 74 1.43 -9.45 8.76
CA ASN A 74 1.91 -9.39 10.14
C ASN A 74 1.73 -10.71 10.90
N LYS A 75 0.81 -11.59 10.44
CA LYS A 75 0.56 -12.93 11.00
C LYS A 75 1.60 -13.99 10.58
N ASN A 76 2.38 -13.75 9.52
CA ASN A 76 3.24 -14.75 8.87
C ASN A 76 4.71 -14.28 8.74
N LEU A 77 5.15 -13.30 9.54
CA LEU A 77 6.48 -12.69 9.44
C LEU A 77 7.65 -13.70 9.58
N ILE A 78 7.40 -14.86 10.19
CA ILE A 78 8.39 -15.92 10.46
C ILE A 78 8.27 -17.08 9.45
N ARG A 79 7.27 -17.06 8.56
CA ARG A 79 7.00 -18.19 7.65
C ARG A 79 7.76 -18.04 6.34
N ARG A 80 8.40 -19.12 5.91
CA ARG A 80 9.08 -19.21 4.60
C ARG A 80 8.11 -18.85 3.47
N VAL A 81 8.60 -18.07 2.49
CA VAL A 81 7.85 -17.71 1.28
C VAL A 81 7.37 -18.98 0.59
N SER A 82 6.06 -19.06 0.37
CA SER A 82 5.42 -20.21 -0.27
C SER A 82 5.55 -20.13 -1.80
N LYS A 83 5.39 -21.28 -2.49
CA LYS A 83 5.28 -21.31 -3.96
C LYS A 83 4.16 -20.41 -4.49
N ALA A 84 3.07 -20.27 -3.74
CA ALA A 84 1.95 -19.41 -4.11
C ALA A 84 2.35 -17.93 -4.11
N GLN A 85 3.10 -17.47 -3.09
CA GLN A 85 3.59 -16.09 -3.03
C GLN A 85 4.63 -15.80 -4.13
N HIS A 86 5.47 -16.76 -4.48
CA HIS A 86 6.34 -16.61 -5.64
C HIS A 86 5.54 -16.41 -6.92
N ARG A 87 4.49 -17.21 -7.16
CA ARG A 87 3.62 -17.02 -8.33
C ARG A 87 2.96 -15.64 -8.33
N GLN A 88 2.40 -15.19 -7.21
CA GLN A 88 1.82 -13.85 -7.08
C GLN A 88 2.83 -12.73 -7.38
N CYS A 89 4.09 -12.91 -7.00
CA CYS A 89 5.16 -11.98 -7.31
C CYS A 89 5.43 -11.93 -8.82
N GLU A 90 5.57 -13.09 -9.48
CA GLU A 90 5.80 -13.14 -10.93
C GLU A 90 4.62 -12.50 -11.69
N ASP A 91 3.38 -12.82 -11.30
CA ASP A 91 2.17 -12.24 -11.90
C ASP A 91 2.17 -10.70 -11.77
N ALA A 92 2.59 -10.17 -10.61
CA ALA A 92 2.69 -8.73 -10.39
C ALA A 92 3.81 -8.08 -11.21
N LEU A 93 4.98 -8.71 -11.31
CA LEU A 93 6.09 -8.23 -12.16
C LEU A 93 5.68 -8.20 -13.63
N GLU A 94 4.90 -9.21 -14.08
CA GLU A 94 4.38 -9.29 -15.44
C GLU A 94 3.37 -8.20 -15.76
N VAL A 95 2.36 -8.01 -14.90
CA VAL A 95 1.35 -6.95 -15.06
C VAL A 95 2.00 -5.57 -15.12
N MET A 96 3.05 -5.36 -14.33
CA MET A 96 3.77 -4.09 -14.25
C MET A 96 4.86 -3.94 -15.33
N ARG A 97 5.17 -5.00 -16.08
CA ARG A 97 6.21 -5.05 -17.13
C ARG A 97 7.60 -4.70 -16.63
N ILE A 98 8.00 -5.28 -15.49
CA ILE A 98 9.27 -5.02 -14.81
C ILE A 98 10.03 -6.30 -14.47
N GLN A 99 9.88 -7.35 -15.28
CA GLN A 99 10.53 -8.66 -15.05
C GLN A 99 12.06 -8.62 -15.19
N ASP A 100 12.58 -7.66 -15.97
CA ASP A 100 14.00 -7.55 -16.31
C ASP A 100 14.77 -6.50 -15.46
N ILE A 101 14.14 -5.96 -14.41
CA ILE A 101 14.73 -4.96 -13.48
C ILE A 101 15.25 -5.66 -12.22
#